data_AF-A0A956HTI9-F1
#
_entry.id   AF-A0A956HTI9-F1
#
_cell.length_a   1.000
_cell.length_b   1.000
_cell.length_c   1.000
_cell.angle_alpha   90.00
_cell.angle_beta   90.00
_cell.angle_gamma   90.00
#
_symmetry.space_group_name_H-M   'P 1'
#
loop_
_entity.id
_entity.type
_entity.pdbx_description
1 polymer ?
#
loop_
_entity_poly.entity_id
_entity_poly.type
_entity_poly.pdbx_seq_one_letter_code
_entity_poly.pdbx_strand_id
1 'polypeptide(L)'
;PPPLGGGMGGPPPLGGGMGGPPPLGGPPPLGGGMAGPPPLADAGPPMMDGPPPLGGGMGGPPPLNDPMGRPPPLGGPPPMDGPPSLSTREGDTNPPPRKSGAEATGFVDLGGVHRAIRELRPAYEQYEAARAQFEQSIEHALGKIPANTRDTAMAFLRREFPQMPGATPFAAPAAQTNTEASSAVTNFAAHLLATVEPPGDADEQSAFLSRVAEILQTTAQAFVEIRNVQARFGEEMGVRTIREYTPLHAAGDARNVLDYLLDWRRGGPERNAQLSGVYSDFMLHQVALINGVVEGVQGMMDQFRPAEIERGVSGLNKSAAAWKKFMERYAEVIEDRGIAALVFGPEFARAYAEVGGNH
;
A
#
# COMPACT_ATOMS: atom_id res chain seq x y z
N PRO A 1 27.57 52.51 42.45
CA PRO A 1 27.60 51.09 42.90
C PRO A 1 26.78 50.90 44.18
N PRO A 2 25.56 50.35 44.11
CA PRO A 2 24.84 49.96 45.31
C PRO A 2 25.23 48.52 45.74
N PRO A 3 25.08 48.19 47.03
CA PRO A 3 25.66 47.01 47.63
C PRO A 3 24.67 45.85 47.80
N LEU A 4 25.25 44.66 47.98
CA LEU A 4 24.63 43.43 48.43
C LEU A 4 24.42 43.44 49.96
N GLY A 5 23.30 42.87 50.40
CA GLY A 5 22.96 42.51 51.78
C GLY A 5 21.44 42.47 51.90
N GLY A 6 20.76 41.36 52.18
CA GLY A 6 21.08 40.26 53.09
C GLY A 6 19.97 40.26 54.14
N GLY A 7 18.96 39.38 53.99
CA GLY A 7 17.79 39.37 54.86
C GLY A 7 17.10 38.01 54.87
N MET A 8 17.14 37.37 56.03
CA MET A 8 16.64 36.05 56.39
C MET A 8 15.14 35.86 56.11
N GLY A 9 14.78 34.68 55.61
CA GLY A 9 13.41 34.16 55.60
C GLY A 9 13.43 32.68 55.97
N GLY A 10 13.02 32.36 57.19
CA GLY A 10 12.87 30.98 57.68
C GLY A 10 11.67 30.26 57.04
N PRO A 11 11.61 28.92 57.14
CA PRO A 11 10.54 28.14 56.54
C PRO A 11 9.22 28.22 57.35
N PRO A 12 8.05 28.36 56.70
CA PRO A 12 6.75 28.19 57.35
C PRO A 12 6.35 26.70 57.44
N PRO A 13 5.36 26.37 58.29
CA PRO A 13 5.16 25.02 58.82
C PRO A 13 4.38 24.10 57.87
N LEU A 14 4.70 22.81 57.98
CA LEU A 14 3.90 21.68 57.51
C LEU A 14 2.55 21.67 58.25
N GLY A 15 1.45 21.80 57.51
CA GLY A 15 0.11 21.75 58.09
C GLY A 15 -0.97 21.50 57.06
N GLY A 16 -1.38 20.23 56.96
CA GLY A 16 -2.80 19.88 56.96
C GLY A 16 -3.57 19.89 55.63
N GLY A 17 -3.91 18.69 55.17
CA GLY A 17 -5.24 18.42 54.59
C GLY A 17 -5.31 18.42 53.07
N MET A 18 -4.92 17.30 52.44
CA MET A 18 -5.51 16.90 51.17
C MET A 18 -6.21 15.56 51.36
N GLY A 19 -7.52 15.58 51.10
CA GLY A 19 -8.40 14.43 51.12
C GLY A 19 -7.94 13.38 50.12
N GLY A 20 -7.94 12.12 50.59
CA GLY A 20 -7.76 10.98 49.71
C GLY A 20 -8.92 10.87 48.72
N PRO A 21 -8.67 10.32 47.51
CA PRO A 21 -9.73 10.03 46.57
C PRO A 21 -10.67 8.93 47.10
N PRO A 22 -11.96 8.94 46.73
CA PRO A 22 -12.90 7.91 47.14
C PRO A 22 -12.53 6.56 46.52
N PRO A 23 -12.84 5.43 47.19
CA PRO A 23 -12.64 4.11 46.61
C PRO A 23 -13.57 3.93 45.40
N LEU A 24 -12.98 3.58 44.27
CA LEU A 24 -13.70 3.11 43.09
C LEU A 24 -14.49 1.87 43.46
N GLY A 25 -15.82 1.99 43.44
CA GLY A 25 -16.75 0.88 43.59
C GLY A 25 -16.50 -0.15 42.50
N GLY A 26 -16.24 -1.38 42.91
CA GLY A 26 -16.21 -2.53 42.02
C GLY A 26 -17.58 -2.78 41.39
N PRO A 27 -17.63 -3.42 40.21
CA PRO A 27 -18.88 -3.76 39.56
C PRO A 27 -19.67 -4.80 40.37
N PRO A 28 -21.02 -4.78 40.28
CA PRO A 28 -21.88 -5.69 41.03
C PRO A 28 -21.74 -7.14 40.56
N PRO A 29 -22.00 -8.13 41.42
CA PRO A 29 -22.01 -9.53 41.04
C PRO A 29 -23.27 -9.83 40.20
N LEU A 30 -23.07 -10.16 38.93
CA LEU A 30 -24.11 -10.77 38.11
C LEU A 30 -24.26 -12.24 38.53
N GLY A 31 -25.16 -12.47 39.49
CA GLY A 31 -25.77 -13.77 39.71
C GLY A 31 -26.91 -13.97 38.72
N GLY A 32 -26.85 -15.06 37.96
CA GLY A 32 -27.92 -15.45 37.03
C GLY A 32 -27.47 -16.57 36.12
N GLY A 33 -27.62 -17.81 36.61
CA GLY A 33 -27.29 -19.00 35.84
C GLY A 33 -28.17 -19.17 34.60
N MET A 34 -27.56 -19.61 33.52
CA MET A 34 -28.20 -20.37 32.46
C MET A 34 -27.19 -21.33 31.83
N ALA A 35 -27.60 -22.61 31.79
CA ALA A 35 -27.22 -23.66 30.87
C ALA A 35 -25.75 -23.70 30.40
N GLY A 36 -24.99 -24.62 31.01
CA GLY A 36 -23.75 -25.10 30.41
C GLY A 36 -24.00 -25.70 29.01
N PRO A 37 -23.04 -25.58 28.09
CA PRO A 37 -23.12 -26.22 26.78
C PRO A 37 -23.15 -27.76 26.93
N PRO A 38 -23.86 -28.48 26.05
CA PRO A 38 -23.88 -29.93 26.08
C PRO A 38 -22.47 -30.51 25.87
N PRO A 39 -22.20 -31.72 26.39
CA PRO A 39 -20.92 -32.38 26.16
C PRO A 39 -20.73 -32.62 24.66
N LEU A 40 -19.58 -32.18 24.12
CA LEU A 40 -19.12 -32.62 22.81
C LEU A 40 -19.01 -34.14 22.85
N ALA A 41 -19.88 -34.79 22.08
CA ALA A 41 -19.73 -36.19 21.74
C ALA A 41 -18.42 -36.40 20.96
N ASP A 42 -17.80 -37.55 21.19
CA ASP A 42 -16.67 -38.13 20.48
C ASP A 42 -16.87 -38.12 18.95
N ALA A 43 -16.55 -37.00 18.31
CA ALA A 43 -16.30 -36.94 16.88
C ALA A 43 -14.78 -37.04 16.71
N GLY A 44 -14.31 -38.25 16.43
CA GLY A 44 -12.92 -38.51 16.07
C GLY A 44 -12.47 -37.62 14.89
N PRO A 45 -11.15 -37.39 14.75
CA PRO A 45 -10.62 -36.51 13.72
C PRO A 45 -11.02 -37.03 12.33
N PRO A 46 -11.43 -36.14 11.40
CA PRO A 46 -11.62 -36.53 10.01
C PRO A 46 -10.27 -37.00 9.46
N MET A 47 -10.23 -38.26 9.05
CA MET A 47 -9.15 -38.80 8.21
C MET A 47 -9.07 -37.89 6.98
N MET A 48 -8.02 -37.08 6.88
CA MET A 48 -7.65 -36.50 5.60
C MET A 48 -7.21 -37.65 4.70
N ASP A 49 -8.03 -37.94 3.70
CA ASP A 49 -7.62 -38.72 2.54
C ASP A 49 -6.35 -38.07 1.98
N GLY A 50 -5.26 -38.81 2.10
CA GLY A 50 -3.97 -38.41 1.56
C GLY A 50 -4.04 -38.23 0.04
N PRO A 51 -3.15 -37.41 -0.54
CA PRO A 51 -3.06 -37.27 -1.98
C PRO A 51 -2.76 -38.63 -2.63
N PRO A 52 -3.29 -38.89 -3.84
CA PRO A 52 -3.10 -40.16 -4.53
C PRO A 52 -1.62 -40.40 -4.83
N PRO A 53 -1.18 -41.66 -4.93
CA PRO A 53 0.20 -41.97 -5.29
C PRO A 53 0.46 -41.49 -6.71
N LEU A 54 1.42 -40.57 -6.86
CA LEU A 54 2.04 -40.26 -8.14
C LEU A 54 2.72 -41.54 -8.63
N GLY A 55 2.01 -42.24 -9.51
CA GLY A 55 2.49 -43.41 -10.21
C GLY A 55 3.80 -43.12 -10.92
N GLY A 56 4.75 -44.03 -10.73
CA GLY A 56 6.03 -44.02 -11.41
C GLY A 56 5.86 -43.99 -12.93
N GLY A 57 6.43 -42.96 -13.54
CA GLY A 57 6.74 -42.89 -14.96
C GLY A 57 8.21 -42.57 -15.10
N MET A 58 9.01 -43.60 -15.37
CA MET A 58 10.41 -43.46 -15.76
C MET A 58 10.52 -42.53 -16.98
N GLY A 59 11.22 -41.41 -16.79
CA GLY A 59 11.58 -40.49 -17.85
C GLY A 59 12.81 -39.71 -17.39
N GLY A 60 13.97 -40.37 -17.40
CA GLY A 60 15.24 -39.73 -17.09
C GLY A 60 15.53 -38.58 -18.07
N PRO A 61 16.24 -37.53 -17.62
CA PRO A 61 16.64 -36.44 -18.49
C PRO A 61 17.61 -36.96 -19.58
N PRO A 62 17.49 -36.51 -20.84
CA PRO A 62 18.46 -36.85 -21.87
C PRO A 62 19.82 -36.21 -21.54
N PRO A 63 20.94 -36.82 -21.96
CA PRO A 63 22.27 -36.31 -21.70
C PRO A 63 22.50 -35.01 -22.49
N LEU A 64 22.93 -33.97 -21.78
CA LEU A 64 23.46 -32.74 -22.37
C LEU A 64 24.86 -33.04 -22.91
N ASN A 65 24.94 -33.51 -24.15
CA ASN A 65 26.17 -33.57 -24.92
C ASN A 65 25.89 -33.04 -26.32
N ASP A 66 26.18 -31.75 -26.54
CA ASP A 66 26.70 -31.32 -27.82
C ASP A 66 27.70 -30.15 -27.61
N PRO A 67 28.94 -30.27 -28.11
CA PRO A 67 29.92 -29.21 -28.11
C PRO A 67 29.84 -28.40 -29.41
N MET A 68 30.17 -27.11 -29.32
CA MET A 68 30.54 -26.24 -30.44
C MET A 68 29.43 -25.82 -31.42
N GLY A 69 28.67 -24.79 -31.03
CA GLY A 69 28.06 -23.84 -31.94
C GLY A 69 28.60 -22.44 -31.66
N ARG A 70 29.68 -22.03 -32.35
CA ARG A 70 30.19 -20.66 -32.33
C ARG A 70 29.07 -19.67 -32.69
N PRO A 71 28.90 -18.55 -31.98
CA PRO A 71 28.06 -17.46 -32.48
C PRO A 71 28.69 -16.89 -33.76
N PRO A 72 27.88 -16.58 -34.80
CA PRO A 72 28.37 -15.92 -35.99
C PRO A 72 28.92 -14.52 -35.63
N PRO A 73 29.97 -14.04 -36.30
CA PRO A 73 30.47 -12.69 -36.08
C PRO A 73 29.40 -11.68 -36.51
N LEU A 74 29.12 -10.72 -35.62
CA LEU A 74 28.40 -9.49 -35.93
C LEU A 74 29.08 -8.83 -37.14
N GLY A 75 28.39 -8.87 -38.28
CA GLY A 75 28.76 -8.13 -39.47
C GLY A 75 28.84 -6.65 -39.12
N GLY A 76 30.02 -6.06 -39.34
CA GLY A 76 30.21 -4.62 -39.26
C GLY A 76 29.35 -3.87 -40.29
N PRO A 77 29.11 -2.57 -40.06
CA PRO A 77 28.37 -1.75 -41.01
C PRO A 77 29.14 -1.66 -42.36
N PRO A 78 28.42 -1.64 -43.50
CA PRO A 78 29.06 -1.53 -44.81
C PRO A 78 29.75 -0.16 -44.97
N PRO A 79 30.86 -0.09 -45.73
CA PRO A 79 31.44 1.19 -46.13
C PRO A 79 30.50 1.87 -47.13
N MET A 80 30.05 3.08 -46.79
CA MET A 80 29.34 3.94 -47.72
C MET A 80 30.34 4.50 -48.74
N ASP A 81 30.41 3.86 -49.91
CA ASP A 81 31.00 4.44 -51.09
C ASP A 81 30.18 5.68 -51.52
N GLY A 82 30.87 6.81 -51.59
CA GLY A 82 30.30 8.05 -52.08
C GLY A 82 30.03 8.00 -53.59
N PRO A 83 28.90 8.56 -54.06
CA PRO A 83 28.68 8.74 -55.48
C PRO A 83 29.30 10.05 -55.99
N PRO A 84 29.56 10.13 -57.31
CA PRO A 84 30.42 11.14 -57.90
C PRO A 84 29.73 12.49 -58.03
N SER A 85 30.54 13.54 -57.95
CA SER A 85 30.19 14.88 -58.38
C SER A 85 29.93 14.88 -59.89
N LEU A 86 28.69 15.20 -60.28
CA LEU A 86 28.36 15.64 -61.63
C LEU A 86 27.47 16.88 -61.56
N SER A 87 27.98 17.90 -62.23
CA SER A 87 27.53 19.25 -62.38
C SER A 87 26.22 19.42 -63.16
N THR A 88 25.61 20.58 -62.93
CA THR A 88 24.74 21.37 -63.83
C THR A 88 23.38 20.79 -64.25
N ARG A 89 22.30 21.31 -63.64
CA ARG A 89 21.15 21.84 -64.39
C ARG A 89 20.30 22.78 -63.53
N GLU A 90 20.24 24.04 -63.93
CA GLU A 90 19.29 25.05 -63.47
C GLU A 90 17.85 24.58 -63.67
N GLY A 91 17.00 24.85 -62.67
CA GLY A 91 15.57 24.57 -62.71
C GLY A 91 14.91 24.95 -61.39
N ASP A 92 14.42 26.18 -61.32
CA ASP A 92 13.53 26.71 -60.27
C ASP A 92 12.48 25.70 -59.81
N THR A 93 12.58 25.22 -58.56
CA THR A 93 11.41 24.85 -57.74
C THR A 93 11.78 24.96 -56.27
N ASN A 94 11.17 25.93 -55.59
CA ASN A 94 11.29 26.19 -54.16
C ASN A 94 10.90 24.96 -53.32
N PRO A 95 11.73 24.47 -52.39
CA PRO A 95 11.33 23.41 -51.47
C PRO A 95 10.37 23.96 -50.41
N PRO A 96 9.31 23.22 -50.03
CA PRO A 96 8.42 23.64 -48.95
C PRO A 96 9.17 23.64 -47.60
N PRO A 97 8.97 24.67 -46.76
CA PRO A 97 9.64 24.76 -45.47
C PRO A 97 9.17 23.63 -44.55
N ARG A 98 10.14 22.89 -43.99
CA ARG A 98 9.92 21.89 -42.95
C ARG A 98 9.41 22.59 -41.69
N LYS A 99 8.12 22.42 -41.37
CA LYS A 99 7.52 22.89 -40.11
C LYS A 99 8.01 22.01 -38.96
N SER A 100 8.72 22.64 -38.03
CA SER A 100 9.15 22.09 -36.76
C SER A 100 7.92 21.73 -35.90
N GLY A 101 7.85 20.50 -35.41
CA GLY A 101 6.74 19.96 -34.59
C GLY A 101 6.68 20.50 -33.14
N ALA A 102 7.14 21.73 -32.90
CA ALA A 102 7.13 22.38 -31.58
C ALA A 102 5.92 23.31 -31.35
N GLU A 103 5.01 23.45 -32.33
CA GLU A 103 3.86 24.37 -32.26
C GLU A 103 2.54 23.70 -31.85
N ALA A 104 2.58 22.49 -31.28
CA ALA A 104 1.38 21.76 -30.85
C ALA A 104 0.83 22.17 -29.46
N THR A 105 1.37 23.22 -28.84
CA THR A 105 0.60 23.97 -27.83
C THR A 105 -0.20 25.03 -28.59
N GLY A 106 -1.31 24.59 -29.18
CA GLY A 106 -2.19 25.45 -29.96
C GLY A 106 -2.45 26.75 -29.21
N PHE A 107 -1.97 27.85 -29.78
CA PHE A 107 -2.18 29.19 -29.25
C PHE A 107 -3.69 29.40 -29.22
N VAL A 108 -4.29 29.28 -28.04
CA VAL A 108 -5.72 29.56 -27.87
C VAL A 108 -5.88 31.04 -28.17
N ASP A 109 -6.69 31.37 -29.18
CA ASP A 109 -7.01 32.74 -29.53
C ASP A 109 -7.83 33.39 -28.40
N LEU A 110 -7.12 33.88 -27.40
CA LEU A 110 -7.66 34.63 -26.26
C LEU A 110 -8.46 35.84 -26.75
N GLY A 111 -8.09 36.43 -27.89
CA GLY A 111 -8.81 37.54 -28.50
C GLY A 111 -10.20 37.14 -28.97
N GLY A 112 -10.32 35.99 -29.62
CA GLY A 112 -11.59 35.38 -30.01
C GLY A 112 -12.50 35.07 -28.81
N VAL A 113 -11.93 34.50 -27.75
CA VAL A 113 -12.66 34.18 -26.51
C VAL A 113 -13.21 35.46 -25.85
N HIS A 114 -12.41 36.51 -25.72
CA HIS A 114 -12.88 37.77 -25.13
C HIS A 114 -13.98 38.45 -25.95
N ARG A 115 -13.96 38.32 -27.29
CA ARG A 115 -15.02 38.84 -28.16
C ARG A 115 -16.32 38.06 -27.95
N ALA A 116 -16.25 36.73 -27.95
CA ALA A 116 -17.39 35.87 -27.69
C ALA A 116 -18.01 36.14 -26.30
N ILE A 117 -17.19 36.37 -25.26
CA ILE A 117 -17.69 36.73 -23.92
C ILE A 117 -18.45 38.07 -23.93
N ARG A 118 -17.96 39.07 -24.67
CA ARG A 118 -18.66 40.37 -24.78
C ARG A 118 -19.97 40.24 -25.56
N GLU A 119 -20.00 39.44 -26.60
CA GLU A 119 -21.20 39.17 -27.40
C GLU A 119 -22.26 38.40 -26.60
N LEU A 120 -21.85 37.46 -25.74
CA LEU A 120 -22.76 36.67 -24.90
C LEU A 120 -23.24 37.39 -23.63
N ARG A 121 -22.57 38.47 -23.22
CA ARG A 121 -22.90 39.19 -21.98
C ARG A 121 -24.36 39.66 -21.89
N PRO A 122 -24.96 40.30 -22.92
CA PRO A 122 -26.35 40.73 -22.84
C PRO A 122 -27.34 39.56 -22.71
N ALA A 123 -27.07 38.44 -23.38
CA ALA A 123 -27.88 37.23 -23.27
C ALA A 123 -27.78 36.59 -21.88
N TYR A 124 -26.59 36.60 -21.29
CA TYR A 124 -26.38 36.15 -19.91
C TYR A 124 -27.10 37.03 -18.89
N GLU A 125 -27.06 38.36 -19.06
CA GLU A 125 -27.79 39.31 -18.20
C GLU A 125 -29.32 39.10 -18.29
N GLN A 126 -29.84 38.85 -19.49
CA GLN A 126 -31.27 38.51 -19.67
C GLN A 126 -31.63 37.18 -19.00
N TYR A 127 -30.75 36.18 -19.10
CA TYR A 127 -30.93 34.89 -18.43
C TYR A 127 -30.96 35.04 -16.90
N GLU A 128 -30.02 35.80 -16.31
CA GLU A 128 -30.00 36.07 -14.86
C GLU A 128 -31.26 36.82 -14.40
N ALA A 129 -31.71 37.81 -15.18
CA ALA A 129 -32.95 38.54 -14.88
C ALA A 129 -34.20 37.63 -14.92
N ALA A 130 -34.33 36.79 -15.96
CA ALA A 130 -35.43 35.83 -16.08
C ALA A 130 -35.40 34.78 -14.96
N ARG A 131 -34.20 34.33 -14.58
CA ARG A 131 -33.99 33.41 -13.46
C ARG A 131 -34.45 34.01 -12.13
N ALA A 132 -34.01 35.23 -11.82
CA ALA A 132 -34.43 35.92 -10.59
C ALA A 132 -35.96 36.10 -10.53
N GLN A 133 -36.60 36.43 -11.67
CA GLN A 133 -38.06 36.53 -11.77
C GLN A 133 -38.75 35.18 -11.50
N PHE A 134 -38.20 34.08 -11.99
CA PHE A 134 -38.75 32.75 -11.76
C PHE A 134 -38.59 32.30 -10.30
N GLU A 135 -37.43 32.53 -9.68
CA GLU A 135 -37.20 32.24 -8.25
C GLU A 135 -38.20 33.00 -7.36
N GLN A 136 -38.39 34.30 -7.62
CA GLN A 136 -39.41 35.11 -6.94
C GLN A 136 -40.83 34.56 -7.16
N SER A 137 -41.13 34.06 -8.36
CA SER A 137 -42.44 33.48 -8.68
C SER A 137 -42.69 32.18 -7.93
N ILE A 138 -41.67 31.32 -7.78
CA ILE A 138 -41.73 30.10 -6.96
C ILE A 138 -41.94 30.46 -5.50
N GLU A 139 -41.15 31.39 -4.95
CA GLU A 139 -41.27 31.79 -3.54
C GLU A 139 -42.66 32.35 -3.24
N HIS A 140 -43.17 33.23 -4.10
CA HIS A 140 -44.52 33.75 -3.99
C HIS A 140 -45.60 32.66 -4.10
N ALA A 141 -45.42 31.67 -4.97
CA ALA A 141 -46.34 30.53 -5.11
C ALA A 141 -46.32 29.62 -3.86
N LEU A 142 -45.13 29.31 -3.34
CA LEU A 142 -44.95 28.50 -2.11
C LEU A 142 -45.46 29.22 -0.86
N GLY A 143 -45.40 30.55 -0.83
CA GLY A 143 -45.99 31.37 0.24
C GLY A 143 -47.51 31.17 0.39
N LYS A 144 -48.20 30.83 -0.70
CA LYS A 144 -49.64 30.54 -0.71
C LYS A 144 -49.97 29.10 -0.29
N ILE A 145 -48.98 28.21 -0.28
CA ILE A 145 -49.14 26.80 0.09
C ILE A 145 -48.96 26.65 1.61
N PRO A 146 -49.84 25.90 2.30
CA PRO A 146 -49.69 25.58 3.72
C PRO A 146 -48.31 24.97 4.05
N ALA A 147 -47.73 25.35 5.17
CA ALA A 147 -46.35 24.98 5.52
C ALA A 147 -46.10 23.47 5.52
N ASN A 148 -47.09 22.67 5.94
CA ASN A 148 -47.01 21.22 6.01
C ASN A 148 -47.02 20.50 4.65
N THR A 149 -47.33 21.18 3.55
CA THR A 149 -47.34 20.59 2.20
C THR A 149 -46.29 21.19 1.27
N ARG A 150 -45.47 22.11 1.76
CA ARG A 150 -44.42 22.80 0.96
C ARG A 150 -43.36 21.86 0.44
N ASP A 151 -42.91 20.89 1.25
CA ASP A 151 -41.87 19.94 0.82
C ASP A 151 -42.36 19.04 -0.31
N THR A 152 -43.61 18.58 -0.23
CA THR A 152 -44.24 17.81 -1.30
C THR A 152 -44.44 18.64 -2.56
N ALA A 153 -44.91 19.89 -2.43
CA ALA A 153 -45.05 20.81 -3.57
C ALA A 153 -43.69 21.12 -4.23
N MET A 154 -42.65 21.30 -3.42
CA MET A 154 -41.28 21.48 -3.91
C MET A 154 -40.82 20.25 -4.70
N ALA A 155 -41.07 19.03 -4.21
CA ALA A 155 -40.74 17.79 -4.93
C ALA A 155 -41.42 17.70 -6.30
N PHE A 156 -42.70 18.09 -6.40
CA PHE A 156 -43.39 18.18 -7.69
C PHE A 156 -42.79 19.23 -8.61
N LEU A 157 -42.44 20.42 -8.08
CA LEU A 157 -41.76 21.46 -8.86
C LEU A 157 -40.38 21.00 -9.38
N ARG A 158 -39.62 20.24 -8.58
CA ARG A 158 -38.33 19.66 -9.05
C ARG A 158 -38.53 18.67 -10.18
N ARG A 159 -39.62 17.88 -10.13
CA ARG A 159 -39.94 16.89 -11.17
C ARG A 159 -40.42 17.55 -12.46
N GLU A 160 -41.22 18.62 -12.36
CA GLU A 160 -41.77 19.34 -13.50
C GLU A 160 -40.72 20.24 -14.17
N PHE A 161 -39.82 20.83 -13.37
CA PHE A 161 -38.73 21.69 -13.82
C PHE A 161 -37.37 21.09 -13.41
N PRO A 162 -36.94 19.98 -14.04
CA PRO A 162 -35.70 19.28 -13.68
C PRO A 162 -34.44 20.13 -13.87
N GLN A 163 -34.49 21.19 -14.69
CA GLN A 163 -33.42 22.16 -14.87
C GLN A 163 -33.57 23.38 -13.93
N MET A 164 -33.98 23.17 -12.68
CA MET A 164 -34.26 24.26 -11.75
C MET A 164 -33.12 25.30 -11.68
N PRO A 165 -33.45 26.60 -11.56
CA PRO A 165 -32.46 27.66 -11.48
C PRO A 165 -31.61 27.47 -10.22
N GLY A 166 -30.33 27.19 -10.44
CA GLY A 166 -29.39 26.68 -9.45
C GLY A 166 -28.27 25.91 -10.15
N ALA A 167 -28.64 25.12 -11.15
CA ALA A 167 -27.71 24.64 -12.16
C ALA A 167 -27.45 25.78 -13.14
N THR A 168 -26.23 26.32 -13.16
CA THR A 168 -25.83 27.21 -14.26
C THR A 168 -26.01 26.47 -15.59
N PRO A 169 -26.33 27.16 -16.70
CA PRO A 169 -26.46 26.50 -18.01
C PRO A 169 -25.13 25.87 -18.47
N PHE A 170 -24.02 26.25 -17.84
CA PHE A 170 -22.70 25.61 -17.98
C PHE A 170 -22.51 24.35 -17.11
N ALA A 171 -23.40 24.08 -16.15
CA ALA A 171 -23.42 22.87 -15.35
C ALA A 171 -24.29 21.74 -15.96
N ALA A 172 -25.10 22.01 -16.98
CA ALA A 172 -25.89 20.97 -17.66
C ALA A 172 -25.05 19.81 -18.26
N PRO A 173 -23.90 20.06 -18.94
CA PRO A 173 -22.99 18.97 -19.30
C PRO A 173 -22.31 18.35 -18.07
N ALA A 174 -22.14 19.09 -16.97
CA ALA A 174 -21.57 18.57 -15.72
C ALA A 174 -22.53 17.63 -14.96
N ALA A 175 -23.85 17.81 -15.08
CA ALA A 175 -24.86 16.94 -14.48
C ALA A 175 -24.95 15.57 -15.17
N GLN A 176 -24.76 15.53 -16.50
CA GLN A 176 -24.61 14.27 -17.24
C GLN A 176 -23.32 13.55 -16.85
N THR A 177 -22.19 14.27 -16.72
CA THR A 177 -20.94 13.66 -16.24
C THR A 177 -21.04 13.20 -14.78
N ASN A 178 -21.81 13.89 -13.93
CA ASN A 178 -21.99 13.48 -12.53
C ASN A 178 -22.80 12.18 -12.41
N THR A 179 -23.77 11.95 -13.30
CA THR A 179 -24.54 10.69 -13.31
C THR A 179 -23.66 9.53 -13.77
N GLU A 180 -22.82 9.73 -14.79
CA GLU A 180 -21.84 8.73 -15.24
C GLU A 180 -20.75 8.46 -14.21
N ALA A 181 -20.18 9.50 -13.60
CA ALA A 181 -19.17 9.37 -12.55
C ALA A 181 -19.72 8.66 -11.31
N SER A 182 -20.96 8.98 -10.91
CA SER A 182 -21.68 8.31 -9.84
C SER A 182 -21.85 6.81 -10.15
N SER A 183 -22.22 6.47 -11.39
CA SER A 183 -22.31 5.06 -11.82
C SER A 183 -20.96 4.33 -11.80
N ALA A 184 -19.85 5.00 -12.11
CA ALA A 184 -18.52 4.41 -12.10
C ALA A 184 -18.06 4.04 -10.68
N VAL A 185 -18.33 4.90 -9.69
CA VAL A 185 -18.00 4.62 -8.28
C VAL A 185 -18.85 3.48 -7.74
N THR A 186 -20.15 3.46 -8.01
CA THR A 186 -21.05 2.35 -7.62
C THR A 186 -20.60 1.03 -8.25
N ASN A 187 -20.24 1.02 -9.54
CA ASN A 187 -19.72 -0.18 -10.22
C ASN A 187 -18.37 -0.64 -9.65
N PHE A 188 -17.47 0.29 -9.36
CA PHE A 188 -16.18 -0.02 -8.73
C PHE A 188 -16.36 -0.60 -7.33
N ALA A 189 -17.25 -0.02 -6.53
CA ALA A 189 -17.60 -0.54 -5.22
C ALA A 189 -18.21 -1.94 -5.30
N ALA A 190 -19.14 -2.18 -6.23
CA ALA A 190 -19.74 -3.50 -6.45
C ALA A 190 -18.72 -4.56 -6.90
N HIS A 191 -17.68 -4.15 -7.63
CA HIS A 191 -16.59 -5.05 -8.02
C HIS A 191 -15.66 -5.41 -6.84
N LEU A 192 -15.37 -4.44 -5.96
CA LEU A 192 -14.51 -4.65 -4.80
C LEU A 192 -15.22 -5.33 -3.63
N LEU A 193 -16.50 -5.07 -3.44
CA LEU A 193 -17.29 -5.49 -2.28
C LEU A 193 -18.30 -6.55 -2.69
N ALA A 194 -17.98 -7.83 -2.45
CA ALA A 194 -18.84 -8.95 -2.86
C ALA A 194 -20.14 -9.06 -2.04
N THR A 195 -20.18 -8.53 -0.81
CA THR A 195 -21.26 -8.77 0.15
C THR A 195 -21.96 -7.50 0.64
N VAL A 196 -21.45 -6.32 0.28
CA VAL A 196 -21.97 -5.04 0.77
C VAL A 196 -22.66 -4.32 -0.38
N GLU A 197 -23.83 -3.75 -0.11
CA GLU A 197 -24.54 -2.94 -1.11
C GLU A 197 -23.67 -1.74 -1.51
N PRO A 198 -23.50 -1.47 -2.82
CA PRO A 198 -22.66 -0.36 -3.27
C PRO A 198 -23.30 0.99 -2.92
N PRO A 199 -22.51 2.07 -2.75
CA PRO A 199 -23.02 3.38 -2.35
C PRO A 199 -23.99 3.93 -3.41
N GLY A 200 -25.18 4.31 -2.95
CA GLY A 200 -26.32 4.68 -3.79
C GLY A 200 -26.44 6.17 -4.07
N ASP A 201 -25.90 7.02 -3.19
CA ASP A 201 -25.90 8.48 -3.35
C ASP A 201 -24.49 9.10 -3.30
N ALA A 202 -24.42 10.41 -3.56
CA ALA A 202 -23.16 11.14 -3.67
C ALA A 202 -22.40 11.23 -2.34
N ASP A 203 -23.09 11.28 -1.21
CA ASP A 203 -22.47 11.37 0.12
C ASP A 203 -21.85 10.02 0.48
N GLU A 204 -22.56 8.92 0.23
CA GLU A 204 -22.05 7.56 0.39
C GLU A 204 -20.86 7.28 -0.54
N GLN A 205 -20.92 7.74 -1.79
CA GLN A 205 -19.82 7.61 -2.76
C GLN A 205 -18.57 8.37 -2.31
N SER A 206 -18.74 9.59 -1.80
CA SER A 206 -17.65 10.40 -1.24
C SER A 206 -17.02 9.73 -0.01
N ALA A 207 -17.85 9.19 0.89
CA ALA A 207 -17.39 8.45 2.07
C ALA A 207 -16.62 7.18 1.68
N PHE A 208 -17.11 6.43 0.69
CA PHE A 208 -16.44 5.24 0.15
C PHE A 208 -15.07 5.58 -0.45
N LEU A 209 -14.99 6.58 -1.34
CA LEU A 209 -13.72 7.00 -1.95
C LEU A 209 -12.73 7.53 -0.91
N SER A 210 -13.21 8.27 0.10
CA SER A 210 -12.37 8.73 1.21
C SER A 210 -11.78 7.55 1.97
N ARG A 211 -12.58 6.51 2.25
CA ARG A 211 -12.10 5.28 2.90
C ARG A 211 -11.06 4.54 2.05
N VAL A 212 -11.29 4.43 0.74
CA VAL A 212 -10.32 3.82 -0.18
C VAL A 212 -9.00 4.58 -0.17
N ALA A 213 -9.06 5.93 -0.21
CA ALA A 213 -7.86 6.77 -0.14
C ALA A 213 -7.07 6.56 1.17
N GLU A 214 -7.75 6.50 2.32
CA GLU A 214 -7.12 6.20 3.62
C GLU A 214 -6.41 4.85 3.64
N ILE A 215 -7.06 3.80 3.11
CA ILE A 215 -6.48 2.45 3.03
C ILE A 215 -5.25 2.43 2.13
N LEU A 216 -5.34 3.07 0.96
CA LEU A 216 -4.21 3.17 0.02
C LEU A 216 -3.04 3.93 0.65
N GLN A 217 -3.31 5.05 1.34
CA GLN A 217 -2.29 5.82 2.04
C GLN A 217 -1.61 5.01 3.14
N THR A 218 -2.40 4.32 3.97
CA THR A 218 -1.88 3.46 5.05
C THR A 218 -1.02 2.34 4.49
N THR A 219 -1.47 1.70 3.41
CA THR A 219 -0.75 0.62 2.73
C THR A 219 0.57 1.12 2.13
N ALA A 220 0.56 2.27 1.47
CA ALA A 220 1.77 2.89 0.91
C ALA A 220 2.77 3.31 1.99
N GLN A 221 2.29 3.77 3.15
CA GLN A 221 3.14 4.08 4.29
C GLN A 221 3.80 2.82 4.86
N ALA A 222 3.00 1.78 5.13
CA ALA A 222 3.52 0.49 5.61
C ALA A 222 4.55 -0.11 4.64
N PHE A 223 4.31 0.01 3.33
CA PHE A 223 5.26 -0.40 2.29
C PHE A 223 6.62 0.31 2.42
N VAL A 224 6.62 1.64 2.58
CA VAL A 224 7.86 2.41 2.74
C VAL A 224 8.58 2.05 4.04
N GLU A 225 7.84 1.88 5.14
CA GLU A 225 8.39 1.48 6.43
C GLU A 225 9.07 0.10 6.35
N ILE A 226 8.39 -0.89 5.76
CA ILE A 226 8.93 -2.24 5.54
C ILE A 226 10.21 -2.18 4.70
N ARG A 227 10.22 -1.42 3.60
CA ARG A 227 11.40 -1.26 2.75
C ARG A 227 12.57 -0.63 3.52
N ASN A 228 12.28 0.37 4.34
CA ASN A 228 13.31 1.05 5.14
C ASN A 228 13.89 0.10 6.20
N VAL A 229 13.07 -0.72 6.85
CA VAL A 229 13.52 -1.78 7.76
C VAL A 229 14.45 -2.76 7.04
N GLN A 230 14.09 -3.23 5.85
CA GLN A 230 14.96 -4.10 5.05
C GLN A 230 16.27 -3.44 4.65
N ALA A 231 16.26 -2.16 4.30
CA ALA A 231 17.48 -1.43 3.96
C ALA A 231 18.44 -1.35 5.15
N ARG A 232 17.93 -0.95 6.33
CA ARG A 232 18.72 -0.89 7.57
C ARG A 232 19.25 -2.27 7.96
N PHE A 233 18.41 -3.30 7.86
CA PHE A 233 18.82 -4.67 8.15
C PHE A 233 19.97 -5.13 7.23
N GLY A 234 19.89 -4.81 5.93
CA GLY A 234 20.99 -5.10 4.99
C GLY A 234 22.28 -4.37 5.33
N GLU A 235 22.20 -3.12 5.80
CA GLU A 235 23.34 -2.34 6.27
C GLU A 235 23.97 -2.94 7.54
N GLU A 236 23.16 -3.30 8.53
CA GLU A 236 23.61 -3.89 9.80
C GLU A 236 24.27 -5.26 9.62
N MET A 237 23.73 -6.08 8.69
CA MET A 237 24.26 -7.42 8.43
C MET A 237 25.41 -7.44 7.40
N GLY A 238 25.73 -6.31 6.77
CA GLY A 238 26.73 -6.25 5.70
C GLY A 238 26.35 -7.02 4.44
N VAL A 239 25.08 -7.44 4.29
CA VAL A 239 24.58 -8.19 3.14
C VAL A 239 23.98 -7.23 2.14
N ARG A 240 24.66 -7.04 1.01
CA ARG A 240 24.11 -6.26 -0.11
C ARG A 240 23.08 -7.11 -0.84
N THR A 241 21.80 -6.75 -0.70
CA THR A 241 20.75 -7.30 -1.56
C THR A 241 20.94 -6.71 -2.97
N ILE A 242 21.06 -7.57 -3.98
CA ILE A 242 21.05 -7.13 -5.39
C ILE A 242 19.61 -6.68 -5.66
N ARG A 243 19.38 -5.37 -5.66
CA ARG A 243 18.06 -4.80 -5.93
C ARG A 243 17.97 -4.44 -7.40
N GLU A 244 16.94 -4.94 -8.06
CA GLU A 244 16.50 -4.34 -9.32
C GLU A 244 16.01 -2.92 -9.02
N TYR A 245 16.60 -1.92 -9.71
CA TYR A 245 16.28 -0.53 -9.46
C TYR A 245 14.95 -0.18 -10.13
N THR A 246 13.84 -0.32 -9.41
CA THR A 246 12.52 0.11 -9.87
C THR A 246 12.15 1.49 -9.30
N PRO A 247 11.27 2.27 -9.95
CA PRO A 247 10.77 3.53 -9.38
C PRO A 247 10.16 3.38 -7.98
N LEU A 248 9.57 2.22 -7.66
CA LEU A 248 9.07 1.91 -6.32
C LEU A 248 10.17 1.82 -5.26
N HIS A 249 11.37 1.36 -5.63
CA HIS A 249 12.53 1.38 -4.73
C HIS A 249 13.04 2.79 -4.46
N ALA A 250 12.90 3.69 -5.43
CA ALA A 250 13.33 5.09 -5.31
C ALA A 250 12.32 5.98 -4.58
N ALA A 251 11.05 5.57 -4.45
CA ALA A 251 10.00 6.36 -3.83
C ALA A 251 10.28 6.60 -2.33
N GLY A 252 10.68 7.82 -1.94
CA GLY A 252 11.10 8.11 -0.55
C GLY A 252 9.97 8.09 0.48
N ASP A 253 8.72 8.20 0.04
CA ASP A 253 7.54 8.35 0.91
C ASP A 253 6.28 7.74 0.27
N ALA A 254 5.22 7.62 1.08
CA ALA A 254 3.95 7.02 0.69
C ALA A 254 3.28 7.76 -0.49
N ARG A 255 3.44 9.09 -0.56
CA ARG A 255 2.85 9.90 -1.62
C ARG A 255 3.50 9.58 -2.96
N ASN A 256 4.83 9.49 -3.02
CA ASN A 256 5.57 9.10 -4.22
C ASN A 256 5.21 7.69 -4.69
N VAL A 257 4.94 6.77 -3.75
CA VAL A 257 4.43 5.42 -4.07
C VAL A 257 3.05 5.51 -4.73
N LEU A 258 2.12 6.27 -4.14
CA LEU A 258 0.77 6.44 -4.69
C LEU A 258 0.76 7.20 -6.02
N ASP A 259 1.53 8.29 -6.13
CA ASP A 259 1.68 9.05 -7.37
C ASP A 259 2.21 8.15 -8.50
N TYR A 260 3.15 7.25 -8.17
CA TYR A 260 3.63 6.25 -9.12
C TYR A 260 2.58 5.19 -9.43
N LEU A 261 1.88 4.60 -8.46
CA LEU A 261 0.96 3.49 -8.72
C LEU A 261 -0.36 3.94 -9.36
N LEU A 262 -0.89 5.10 -8.97
CA LEU A 262 -2.22 5.59 -9.35
C LEU A 262 -2.22 6.50 -10.60
N ASP A 263 -1.07 6.78 -11.20
CA ASP A 263 -0.99 7.57 -12.43
C ASP A 263 -1.53 6.78 -13.65
N TRP A 264 -2.85 6.79 -13.82
CA TRP A 264 -3.58 6.06 -14.87
C TRP A 264 -3.08 6.35 -16.30
N ARG A 265 -2.33 7.44 -16.52
CA ARG A 265 -1.78 7.82 -17.83
C ARG A 265 -0.61 6.94 -18.25
N ARG A 266 -0.01 6.18 -17.33
CA ARG A 266 1.21 5.40 -17.56
C ARG A 266 1.03 3.95 -17.09
N GLY A 267 0.89 3.03 -18.05
CA GLY A 267 1.16 1.59 -17.94
C GLY A 267 0.71 0.86 -16.66
N GLY A 268 -0.61 0.74 -16.42
CA GLY A 268 -1.16 0.03 -15.25
C GLY A 268 -0.63 -1.40 -15.02
N PRO A 269 -0.64 -2.30 -16.03
CA PRO A 269 -0.19 -3.69 -15.83
C PRO A 269 1.28 -3.83 -15.44
N GLU A 270 2.15 -2.98 -16.00
CA GLU A 270 3.59 -2.99 -15.70
C GLU A 270 3.85 -2.59 -14.24
N ARG A 271 3.15 -1.57 -13.74
CA ARG A 271 3.27 -1.12 -12.35
C ARG A 271 2.78 -2.18 -11.36
N ASN A 272 1.71 -2.88 -11.70
CA ASN A 272 1.23 -4.02 -10.90
C ASN A 272 2.23 -5.17 -10.89
N ALA A 273 2.90 -5.44 -12.02
CA ALA A 273 3.97 -6.43 -12.08
C ALA A 273 5.18 -6.03 -11.23
N GLN A 274 5.58 -4.76 -11.27
CA GLN A 274 6.65 -4.23 -10.43
C GLN A 274 6.30 -4.32 -8.95
N LEU A 275 5.08 -3.93 -8.55
CA LEU A 275 4.61 -4.04 -7.17
C LEU A 275 4.63 -5.49 -6.69
N SER A 276 4.10 -6.42 -7.50
CA SER A 276 4.17 -7.86 -7.23
C SER A 276 5.60 -8.36 -7.11
N GLY A 277 6.52 -7.84 -7.93
CA GLY A 277 7.96 -8.14 -7.84
C GLY A 277 8.54 -7.73 -6.49
N VAL A 278 8.27 -6.50 -6.04
CA VAL A 278 8.78 -6.03 -4.73
C VAL A 278 8.23 -6.87 -3.56
N TYR A 279 6.96 -7.25 -3.58
CA TYR A 279 6.42 -8.15 -2.55
C TYR A 279 7.05 -9.55 -2.60
N SER A 280 7.33 -10.05 -3.79
CA SER A 280 8.02 -11.34 -3.96
C SER A 280 9.43 -11.28 -3.39
N ASP A 281 10.16 -10.19 -3.66
CA ASP A 281 11.48 -9.94 -3.10
C ASP A 281 11.44 -9.83 -1.56
N PHE A 282 10.39 -9.20 -1.02
CA PHE A 282 10.18 -9.12 0.42
C PHE A 282 10.00 -10.51 1.05
N MET A 283 9.19 -11.38 0.46
CA MET A 283 8.98 -12.75 0.92
C MET A 283 10.26 -13.59 0.82
N LEU A 284 10.98 -13.51 -0.31
CA LEU A 284 12.26 -14.21 -0.48
C LEU A 284 13.30 -13.77 0.55
N HIS A 285 13.34 -12.46 0.87
CA HIS A 285 14.22 -11.93 1.91
C HIS A 285 13.90 -12.51 3.30
N GLN A 286 12.62 -12.62 3.68
CA GLN A 286 12.23 -13.22 4.96
C GLN A 286 12.67 -14.69 5.07
N VAL A 287 12.48 -15.47 4.01
CA VAL A 287 12.94 -16.86 3.97
C VAL A 287 14.47 -16.95 4.06
N ALA A 288 15.19 -16.10 3.33
CA ALA A 288 16.65 -16.05 3.38
C ALA A 288 17.17 -15.67 4.77
N LEU A 289 16.51 -14.75 5.47
CA LEU A 289 16.85 -14.36 6.84
C LEU A 289 16.69 -15.54 7.81
N ILE A 290 15.55 -16.23 7.76
CA ILE A 290 15.27 -17.40 8.60
C ILE A 290 16.32 -18.48 8.37
N ASN A 291 16.61 -18.80 7.11
CA ASN A 291 17.63 -19.78 6.76
C ASN A 291 19.02 -19.32 7.25
N GLY A 292 19.36 -18.04 7.07
CA GLY A 292 20.63 -17.48 7.55
C GLY A 292 20.80 -17.58 9.06
N VAL A 293 19.73 -17.39 9.84
CA VAL A 293 19.75 -17.58 11.31
C VAL A 293 19.98 -19.04 11.66
N VAL A 294 19.27 -19.97 11.00
CA VAL A 294 19.45 -21.41 11.24
C VAL A 294 20.88 -21.84 10.92
N GLU A 295 21.41 -21.44 9.77
CA GLU A 295 22.80 -21.74 9.37
C GLU A 295 23.81 -21.09 10.30
N GLY A 296 23.57 -19.86 10.77
CA GLY A 296 24.42 -19.19 11.76
C GLY A 296 24.46 -19.93 13.10
N VAL A 297 23.30 -20.40 13.59
CA VAL A 297 23.23 -21.20 14.82
C VAL A 297 23.87 -22.58 14.61
N GLN A 298 23.68 -23.21 13.45
CA GLN A 298 24.38 -24.44 13.09
C GLN A 298 25.89 -24.25 13.12
N GLY A 299 26.41 -23.19 12.48
CA GLY A 299 27.83 -22.89 12.49
C GLY A 299 28.37 -22.59 13.90
N MET A 300 27.57 -21.97 14.78
CA MET A 300 27.93 -21.80 16.19
C MET A 300 27.96 -23.14 16.94
N MET A 301 26.93 -23.97 16.76
CA MET A 301 26.86 -25.31 17.37
C MET A 301 28.01 -26.21 16.90
N ASP A 302 28.41 -26.08 15.63
CA ASP A 302 29.54 -26.81 15.07
C ASP A 302 30.86 -26.50 15.79
N GLN A 303 31.06 -25.27 16.27
CA GLN A 303 32.22 -24.91 17.11
C GLN A 303 32.18 -25.55 18.50
N PHE A 304 30.99 -25.87 19.00
CA PHE A 304 30.78 -26.58 20.26
C PHE A 304 30.74 -28.10 20.09
N ARG A 305 31.04 -28.62 18.90
CA ARG A 305 31.11 -30.08 18.71
C ARG A 305 32.13 -30.69 19.67
N PRO A 306 31.80 -31.82 20.32
CA PRO A 306 32.71 -32.49 21.25
C PRO A 306 34.12 -32.68 20.67
N ALA A 307 34.21 -33.08 19.40
CA ALA A 307 35.48 -33.28 18.71
C ALA A 307 36.33 -32.00 18.58
N GLU A 308 35.72 -30.84 18.32
CA GLU A 308 36.45 -29.57 18.20
C GLU A 308 36.95 -29.08 19.58
N ILE A 309 36.16 -29.28 20.63
CA ILE A 309 36.55 -28.95 22.00
C ILE A 309 37.70 -29.85 22.47
N GLU A 310 37.63 -31.16 22.22
CA GLU A 310 38.71 -32.11 22.55
C GLU A 310 40.01 -31.79 21.84
N ARG A 311 39.95 -31.30 20.60
CA ARG A 311 41.12 -30.87 19.83
C ARG A 311 41.84 -29.69 20.49
N GLY A 312 41.11 -28.84 21.20
CA GLY A 312 41.63 -27.63 21.85
C GLY A 312 42.08 -27.80 23.30
N VAL A 313 41.70 -28.88 23.99
CA VAL A 313 41.91 -29.03 25.44
C VAL A 313 42.57 -30.37 25.78
N SER A 314 43.83 -30.32 26.23
CA SER A 314 44.49 -31.49 26.81
C SER A 314 44.10 -31.66 28.29
N GLY A 315 43.58 -32.83 28.68
CA GLY A 315 43.37 -33.19 30.10
C GLY A 315 41.93 -33.23 30.63
N LEU A 316 40.91 -33.37 29.77
CA LEU A 316 39.48 -33.51 30.16
C LEU A 316 39.15 -34.75 31.04
N ASN A 317 40.11 -35.63 31.30
CA ASN A 317 39.93 -36.88 32.06
C ASN A 317 39.41 -36.71 33.50
N LYS A 318 39.55 -35.54 34.13
CA LYS A 318 39.02 -35.31 35.49
C LYS A 318 37.50 -35.12 35.53
N SER A 319 36.85 -34.97 34.38
CA SER A 319 35.41 -34.67 34.26
C SER A 319 34.68 -35.62 33.30
N ALA A 320 35.15 -36.86 33.15
CA ALA A 320 34.65 -37.81 32.14
C ALA A 320 33.12 -37.99 32.16
N ALA A 321 32.49 -38.01 33.34
CA ALA A 321 31.04 -38.13 33.47
C ALA A 321 30.28 -36.89 32.96
N ALA A 322 30.77 -35.68 33.26
CA ALA A 322 30.18 -34.44 32.77
C ALA A 322 30.35 -34.30 31.25
N TRP A 323 31.50 -34.73 30.73
CA TRP A 323 31.79 -34.76 29.30
C TRP A 323 30.86 -35.71 28.54
N LYS A 324 30.66 -36.93 29.07
CA LYS A 324 29.71 -37.88 28.50
C LYS A 324 28.29 -37.30 28.44
N LYS A 325 27.83 -36.66 29.52
CA LYS A 325 26.51 -36.01 29.56
C LYS A 325 26.39 -34.86 28.55
N PHE A 326 27.46 -34.10 28.33
CA PHE A 326 27.49 -33.08 27.29
C PHE A 326 27.33 -33.69 25.89
N MET A 327 28.07 -34.77 25.58
CA MET A 327 27.95 -35.46 24.29
C MET A 327 26.54 -36.00 24.05
N GLU A 328 25.94 -36.64 25.05
CA GLU A 328 24.55 -37.13 24.98
C GLU A 328 23.57 -35.99 24.72
N ARG A 329 23.71 -34.87 25.45
CA ARG A 329 22.84 -33.71 25.27
C ARG A 329 23.04 -33.03 23.92
N TYR A 330 24.28 -32.95 23.44
CA TYR A 330 24.60 -32.40 22.13
C TYR A 330 23.95 -33.23 21.02
N ALA A 331 24.07 -34.57 21.08
CA ALA A 331 23.44 -35.47 20.14
C ALA A 331 21.90 -35.34 20.15
N GLU A 332 21.26 -35.35 21.34
CA GLU A 332 19.81 -35.16 21.47
C GLU A 332 19.34 -33.84 20.83
N VAL A 333 20.09 -32.75 21.04
CA VAL A 333 19.71 -31.44 20.51
C VAL A 333 19.85 -31.36 18.99
N ILE A 334 20.91 -31.95 18.43
CA ILE A 334 21.21 -31.86 16.99
C ILE A 334 20.42 -32.90 16.19
N GLU A 335 20.36 -34.15 16.64
CA GLU A 335 19.78 -35.26 15.89
C GLU A 335 18.27 -35.41 16.11
N ASP A 336 17.79 -35.31 17.36
CA ASP A 336 16.38 -35.61 17.67
C ASP A 336 15.45 -34.40 17.48
N ARG A 337 15.90 -33.20 17.89
CA ARG A 337 15.07 -31.98 17.78
C ARG A 337 15.31 -31.21 16.48
N GLY A 338 16.54 -31.25 15.98
CA GLY A 338 16.98 -30.38 14.89
C GLY A 338 17.11 -28.92 15.31
N ILE A 339 18.05 -28.21 14.68
CA ILE A 339 18.39 -26.82 15.04
C ILE A 339 17.21 -25.88 14.85
N ALA A 340 16.40 -26.07 13.81
CA ALA A 340 15.23 -25.23 13.58
C ALA A 340 14.24 -25.26 14.75
N ALA A 341 13.98 -26.42 15.37
CA ALA A 341 13.08 -26.52 16.51
C ALA A 341 13.67 -25.89 17.79
N LEU A 342 15.00 -25.85 17.91
CA LEU A 342 15.68 -25.15 18.99
C LEU A 342 15.58 -23.63 18.82
N VAL A 343 15.85 -23.14 17.61
CA VAL A 343 15.81 -21.71 17.27
C VAL A 343 14.39 -21.16 17.33
N PHE A 344 13.42 -21.87 16.76
CA PHE A 344 12.01 -21.48 16.70
C PHE A 344 11.17 -22.15 17.79
N GLY A 345 11.77 -22.37 18.96
CA GLY A 345 11.10 -22.98 20.12
C GLY A 345 10.17 -22.01 20.88
N PRO A 346 9.67 -22.44 22.07
CA PRO A 346 8.73 -21.65 22.87
C PRO A 346 9.24 -20.25 23.27
N GLU A 347 10.55 -20.08 23.41
CA GLU A 347 11.17 -18.79 23.74
C GLU A 347 11.09 -17.81 22.57
N PHE A 348 11.34 -18.28 21.35
CA PHE A 348 11.11 -17.49 20.13
C PHE A 348 9.65 -17.09 20.00
N ALA A 349 8.72 -18.04 20.20
CA ALA A 349 7.29 -17.76 20.14
C ALA A 349 6.86 -16.72 21.18
N ARG A 350 7.42 -16.77 22.40
CA ARG A 350 7.15 -15.78 23.46
C ARG A 350 7.67 -14.40 23.08
N ALA A 351 8.92 -14.29 22.63
CA ALA A 351 9.50 -13.03 22.21
C ALA A 351 8.76 -12.42 21.01
N TYR A 352 8.38 -13.26 20.04
CA TYR A 352 7.58 -12.83 18.88
C TYR A 352 6.22 -12.27 19.31
N ALA A 353 5.53 -12.95 20.24
CA ALA A 353 4.25 -12.49 20.77
C ALA A 353 4.35 -11.17 21.56
N GLU A 354 5.43 -10.95 22.30
CA GLU A 354 5.68 -9.71 23.05
C GLU A 354 5.84 -8.50 22.12
N VAL A 355 6.49 -8.68 20.97
CA VAL A 355 6.61 -7.62 19.95
C VAL A 355 5.27 -7.39 19.24
N GLY A 356 4.54 -8.45 18.90
CA GLY A 356 3.26 -8.35 18.19
C GLY A 356 2.08 -7.86 19.03
N GLY A 357 2.13 -8.00 20.36
CA GLY A 357 1.04 -7.61 21.27
C GLY A 357 1.06 -6.15 21.74
N ASN A 358 2.10 -5.38 21.40
CA ASN A 358 2.28 -3.98 21.83
C ASN A 358 1.78 -2.94 20.81
N HIS A 359 0.88 -3.32 19.89
CA HIS A 359 0.34 -2.44 18.85
C HIS A 359 -1.19 -2.35 18.89
#